data_AF-A0A7S3FVB6-F1
#
_entry.id   AF-A0A7S3FVB6-F1
#
_cell.length_a   1.000
_cell.length_b   1.000
_cell.length_c   1.000
_cell.angle_alpha   90.00
_cell.angle_beta   90.00
_cell.angle_gamma   90.00
#
_symmetry.space_group_name_H-M   'P 1'
#
loop_
_entity.id
_entity.type
_entity.pdbx_description
1 polymer ?
#
loop_
_entity_poly.entity_id
_entity_poly.type
_entity_poly.pdbx_seq_one_letter_code
_entity_poly.pdbx_strand_id
1 'polypeptide(L)'
;MGLLASQASANDVCCNACSGEGVIKTYSVDHIFNMCGESCVEESKYWLYKLFEIGMHKADNNTQNVCEGLGYGNYHETEVHGIPGIISIAVDLYKPDDKYRQEDGSYVIPDESKQLLIDRIESAQTLSDEKLLDLVDDEIAQC
;
A
#
# COMPACT_ATOMS: atom_id res chain seq x y z
N MET A 1 -9.25 15.73 -31.73
CA MET A 1 -9.42 15.51 -30.28
C MET A 1 -8.58 14.30 -29.93
N GLY A 2 -7.33 14.50 -29.55
CA GLY A 2 -6.42 13.41 -29.16
C GLY A 2 -6.52 13.19 -27.66
N LEU A 3 -6.81 11.97 -27.23
CA LEU A 3 -6.66 11.55 -25.84
C LEU A 3 -5.16 11.60 -25.51
N LEU A 4 -4.79 12.44 -24.55
CA LEU A 4 -3.51 12.31 -23.86
C LEU A 4 -3.75 11.28 -22.75
N ALA A 5 -3.12 10.11 -22.88
CA ALA A 5 -2.99 9.20 -21.76
C ALA A 5 -2.00 9.85 -20.77
N SER A 6 -2.49 10.25 -19.59
CA SER A 6 -1.62 10.63 -18.48
C SER A 6 -0.82 9.41 -18.06
N GLN A 7 0.48 9.46 -18.27
CA GLN A 7 1.42 8.53 -17.65
C GLN A 7 1.75 9.11 -16.28
N ALA A 8 1.36 8.42 -15.21
CA ALA A 8 1.73 8.81 -13.84
C ALA A 8 3.26 8.83 -13.74
N SER A 9 3.81 9.93 -13.23
CA SER A 9 5.25 10.05 -13.01
C SER A 9 5.61 9.26 -11.75
N ALA A 10 6.82 8.70 -11.69
CA ALA A 10 7.36 8.06 -10.48
C ALA A 10 7.43 9.03 -9.27
N ASN A 11 7.17 10.32 -9.46
CA ASN A 11 7.11 11.35 -8.43
C ASN A 11 5.74 11.47 -7.73
N ASP A 12 4.69 10.82 -8.21
CA ASP A 12 3.34 10.98 -7.65
C ASP A 12 3.03 9.97 -6.54
N VAL A 13 3.72 8.82 -6.53
CA VAL A 13 3.51 7.72 -5.59
C VAL A 13 4.33 7.95 -4.32
N CYS A 14 3.69 8.03 -3.16
CA CYS A 14 4.32 8.48 -1.93
C CYS A 14 4.85 7.35 -1.02
N CYS A 15 4.15 6.23 -0.98
CA CYS A 15 4.31 5.13 -0.04
C CYS A 15 4.95 3.89 -0.65
N ASN A 16 5.67 4.02 -1.77
CA ASN A 16 6.40 2.91 -2.40
C ASN A 16 7.35 2.21 -1.41
N ALA A 17 8.06 3.00 -0.60
CA ALA A 17 8.85 2.51 0.52
C ALA A 17 8.73 3.48 1.70
N CYS A 18 8.70 2.94 2.92
CA CYS A 18 8.64 3.72 4.14
C CYS A 18 10.01 3.76 4.84
N SER A 19 10.53 4.96 5.07
CA SER A 19 11.79 5.18 5.79
C SER A 19 11.54 6.00 7.05
N GLY A 20 12.42 5.83 8.05
CA GLY A 20 12.34 6.54 9.33
C GLY A 20 12.25 5.59 10.52
N GLU A 21 12.89 5.97 11.61
CA GLU A 21 12.84 5.22 12.86
C GLU A 21 11.40 5.16 13.38
N GLY A 22 10.93 3.95 13.68
CA GLY A 22 9.56 3.73 14.15
C GLY A 22 8.48 4.00 13.09
N VAL A 23 8.83 4.12 11.80
CA VAL A 23 7.86 4.20 10.70
C VAL A 23 7.66 2.81 10.11
N ILE A 24 6.40 2.42 9.93
CA ILE A 24 6.01 1.16 9.31
C ILE A 24 5.17 1.40 8.06
N LYS A 25 5.29 0.48 7.10
CA LYS A 25 4.35 0.40 5.98
C LYS A 25 3.08 -0.32 6.40
N THR A 26 1.95 0.19 5.92
CA THR A 26 0.62 -0.35 6.16
C THR A 26 -0.19 -0.37 4.88
N TYR A 27 -1.20 -1.23 4.83
CA TYR A 27 -2.11 -1.33 3.70
C TYR A 27 -3.55 -1.59 4.15
N SER A 28 -4.52 -1.29 3.31
CA SER A 28 -5.92 -1.67 3.51
C SER A 28 -6.59 -1.93 2.16
N VAL A 29 -7.60 -2.79 2.15
CA VAL A 29 -8.43 -3.01 0.95
C VAL A 29 -9.81 -2.45 1.23
N ASP A 30 -10.20 -1.45 0.46
CA ASP A 30 -11.55 -0.93 0.48
C ASP A 30 -12.43 -1.69 -0.51
N HIS A 31 -13.37 -2.46 0.03
CA HIS A 31 -14.32 -3.24 -0.74
C HIS A 31 -15.51 -2.42 -1.27
N ILE A 32 -15.67 -1.15 -0.84
CA ILE A 32 -16.74 -0.26 -1.31
C ILE A 32 -16.34 0.35 -2.65
N PHE A 33 -15.15 0.97 -2.73
CA PHE A 33 -14.63 1.55 -3.96
C PHE A 33 -13.73 0.57 -4.75
N ASN A 34 -13.52 -0.63 -4.21
CA ASN A 34 -12.71 -1.69 -4.79
C ASN A 34 -11.29 -1.20 -5.12
N MET A 35 -10.64 -0.64 -4.10
CA MET A 35 -9.27 -0.12 -4.19
C MET A 35 -8.43 -0.69 -3.04
N CYS A 36 -7.11 -0.65 -3.21
CA CYS A 36 -6.16 -0.93 -2.15
C CYS A 36 -5.37 0.34 -1.84
N GLY A 37 -5.19 0.66 -0.57
CA GLY A 37 -4.43 1.81 -0.10
C GLY A 37 -3.15 1.39 0.60
N GLU A 38 -2.03 2.06 0.34
CA GLU A 38 -0.77 1.93 1.08
C GLU A 38 -0.38 3.23 1.77
N SER A 39 0.13 3.14 3.00
CA SER A 39 0.54 4.30 3.80
C SER A 39 1.77 4.02 4.66
N CYS A 40 2.57 5.06 4.88
CA CYS A 40 3.63 5.08 5.89
C CYS A 40 3.10 5.72 7.19
N VAL A 41 3.21 5.02 8.32
CA VAL A 41 2.74 5.51 9.62
C VAL A 41 3.76 5.32 10.72
N GLU A 42 3.75 6.22 11.70
CA GLU A 42 4.43 5.97 12.97
C GLU A 42 3.79 4.73 13.65
N GLU A 43 4.62 3.74 13.98
CA GLU A 43 4.17 2.49 14.60
C GLU A 43 3.44 2.73 15.92
N SER A 44 3.88 3.71 16.69
CA SER A 44 3.24 4.13 17.95
C SER A 44 1.81 4.66 17.76
N LYS A 45 1.47 5.15 16.55
CA LYS A 45 0.15 5.67 16.17
C LYS A 45 -0.67 4.68 15.35
N TYR A 46 -0.13 3.52 14.99
CA TYR A 46 -0.84 2.50 14.19
C TYR A 46 -2.20 2.14 14.78
N TRP A 47 -2.29 1.97 16.11
CA TRP A 47 -3.54 1.63 16.79
C TRP A 47 -4.63 2.70 16.63
N LEU A 48 -4.23 3.98 16.52
CA LEU A 48 -5.16 5.10 16.30
C LEU A 48 -5.73 5.05 14.88
N TYR A 49 -4.88 4.84 13.87
CA TYR A 49 -5.32 4.70 12.49
C TYR A 49 -6.19 3.46 12.28
N LYS A 50 -5.83 2.32 12.90
CA LYS A 50 -6.60 1.07 12.86
C LYS A 50 -8.01 1.20 13.46
N LEU A 51 -8.23 2.15 14.37
CA LEU A 51 -9.56 2.43 14.92
C LEU A 51 -10.47 3.11 13.89
N PHE A 52 -9.93 3.98 13.05
CA PHE A 52 -10.66 4.64 11.97
C PHE A 52 -10.76 3.77 10.70
N GLU A 53 -9.74 2.95 10.44
CA GLU A 53 -9.68 2.02 9.32
C GLU A 53 -9.54 0.58 9.82
N ILE A 54 -10.67 -0.06 10.16
CA ILE A 54 -10.70 -1.43 10.69
C ILE A 54 -10.04 -2.43 9.73
N GLY A 55 -9.99 -2.15 8.43
CA GLY A 55 -9.33 -2.97 7.41
C GLY A 55 -7.82 -2.76 7.27
N MET A 56 -7.18 -1.92 8.10
CA MET A 56 -5.75 -1.59 7.98
C MET A 56 -4.84 -2.68 8.54
N HIS A 57 -3.81 -3.08 7.82
CA HIS A 57 -2.85 -4.10 8.22
C HIS A 57 -1.42 -3.56 8.14
N LYS A 58 -0.53 -4.11 8.96
CA LYS A 58 0.92 -3.88 8.79
C LYS A 58 1.41 -4.71 7.60
N ALA A 59 2.26 -4.13 6.77
CA ALA A 59 3.05 -4.91 5.80
C ALA A 59 4.17 -5.66 6.53
N ASP A 60 4.70 -6.73 5.94
CA ASP A 60 5.78 -7.50 6.56
C ASP A 60 7.11 -6.73 6.56
N ASN A 61 7.30 -5.85 5.57
CA ASN A 61 8.44 -4.93 5.52
C ASN A 61 8.06 -3.60 4.86
N ASN A 62 8.92 -2.61 5.06
CA ASN A 62 8.66 -1.24 4.62
C ASN A 62 8.80 -0.99 3.11
N THR A 63 9.26 -1.97 2.33
CA THR A 63 9.49 -1.83 0.88
C THR A 63 8.53 -2.66 0.03
N GLN A 64 7.66 -3.45 0.68
CA GLN A 64 6.75 -4.35 -0.01
C GLN A 64 5.64 -3.55 -0.71
N ASN A 65 5.37 -3.87 -1.98
CA ASN A 65 4.16 -3.42 -2.67
C ASN A 65 3.06 -4.47 -2.44
N VAL A 66 2.31 -4.31 -1.36
CA VAL A 66 1.27 -5.24 -0.92
C VAL A 66 0.06 -5.15 -1.84
N CYS A 67 -0.31 -3.94 -2.26
CA CYS A 67 -1.46 -3.73 -3.14
C CYS A 67 -1.28 -4.41 -4.49
N GLU A 68 -0.11 -4.30 -5.12
CA GLU A 68 0.20 -5.03 -6.35
C GLU A 68 0.08 -6.54 -6.15
N GLY A 69 0.62 -7.05 -5.04
CA GLY A 69 0.50 -8.46 -4.66
C GLY A 69 -0.94 -8.93 -4.50
N LEU A 70 -1.83 -8.04 -4.05
CA LEU A 70 -3.27 -8.28 -3.86
C LEU A 70 -4.08 -8.13 -5.16
N GLY A 71 -3.43 -7.83 -6.28
CA GLY A 71 -4.07 -7.63 -7.57
C GLY A 71 -4.52 -6.20 -7.85
N TYR A 72 -4.01 -5.23 -7.09
CA TYR A 72 -4.22 -3.80 -7.25
C TYR A 72 -2.90 -3.10 -7.64
N GLY A 73 -2.40 -3.35 -8.85
CA GLY A 73 -1.14 -2.77 -9.35
C GLY A 73 -1.30 -1.42 -10.05
N ASN A 74 -2.53 -0.97 -10.29
CA ASN A 74 -2.79 0.25 -11.05
C ASN A 74 -2.90 1.46 -10.12
N TYR A 75 -1.81 2.20 -9.91
CA TYR A 75 -1.85 3.45 -9.14
C TYR A 75 -2.94 4.40 -9.67
N HIS A 76 -3.72 4.96 -8.76
CA HIS A 76 -4.80 5.88 -9.05
C HIS A 76 -4.43 7.32 -8.69
N GLU A 77 -4.13 7.55 -7.41
CA GLU A 77 -3.84 8.86 -6.84
C GLU A 77 -3.31 8.71 -5.40
N THR A 78 -2.78 9.80 -4.84
CA THR A 78 -2.42 9.89 -3.43
C THR A 78 -3.35 10.90 -2.75
N GLU A 79 -4.06 10.44 -1.73
CA GLU A 79 -5.02 11.24 -0.98
C GLU A 79 -4.56 11.44 0.46
N VAL A 80 -4.94 12.56 1.07
CA VAL A 80 -4.66 12.83 2.48
C VAL A 80 -5.94 12.64 3.28
N HIS A 81 -6.04 11.51 3.97
CA HIS A 81 -7.13 11.19 4.87
C HIS A 81 -6.85 11.71 6.26
N GLY A 82 -7.88 12.14 6.99
CA GLY A 82 -7.68 12.60 8.34
C GLY A 82 -8.87 13.31 8.95
N ILE A 83 -8.74 13.60 10.23
CA ILE A 83 -9.62 14.51 10.96
C ILE A 83 -8.78 15.76 11.23
N PRO A 84 -9.15 16.93 10.70
CA PRO A 84 -8.38 18.16 10.87
C PRO A 84 -8.01 18.40 12.33
N GLY A 85 -6.70 18.50 12.61
CA GLY A 85 -6.16 18.74 13.94
C GLY A 85 -6.02 17.50 14.85
N ILE A 86 -6.37 16.30 14.39
CA ILE A 86 -6.22 15.04 15.15
C ILE A 86 -5.29 14.07 14.44
N ILE A 87 -5.59 13.74 13.18
CA ILE A 87 -4.82 12.81 12.36
C ILE A 87 -4.79 13.29 10.91
N SER A 88 -3.68 13.03 10.23
CA SER A 88 -3.49 13.26 8.81
C SER A 88 -2.54 12.19 8.30
N ILE A 89 -2.94 11.47 7.25
CA ILE A 89 -2.18 10.37 6.68
C ILE A 89 -2.34 10.40 5.16
N ALA A 90 -1.23 10.33 4.44
CA ALA A 90 -1.27 10.12 3.00
C ALA A 90 -1.48 8.64 2.68
N VAL A 91 -2.29 8.39 1.66
CA VAL A 91 -2.65 7.05 1.21
C VAL A 91 -2.47 7.02 -0.30
N ASP A 92 -1.57 6.16 -0.79
CA ASP A 92 -1.51 5.83 -2.20
C ASP A 92 -2.62 4.83 -2.52
N LEU A 93 -3.53 5.21 -3.40
CA LEU A 93 -4.66 4.39 -3.81
C LEU A 93 -4.34 3.67 -5.12
N TYR A 94 -4.64 2.39 -5.17
CA TYR A 94 -4.44 1.52 -6.31
C TYR A 94 -5.75 0.84 -6.71
N LYS A 95 -6.04 0.88 -8.00
CA LYS A 95 -7.12 0.14 -8.64
C LYS A 95 -6.71 -1.29 -8.97
N PRO A 96 -7.68 -2.20 -9.15
CA PRO A 96 -7.41 -3.55 -9.61
C PRO A 96 -6.69 -3.56 -10.96
N ASP A 97 -5.89 -4.60 -11.19
CA ASP A 97 -5.27 -4.84 -12.50
C ASP A 97 -6.33 -5.05 -13.59
N ASP A 98 -6.07 -4.55 -14.79
CA ASP A 98 -6.99 -4.70 -15.94
C ASP A 98 -7.19 -6.16 -16.34
N LYS A 99 -6.27 -7.05 -15.98
CA LYS A 99 -6.43 -8.51 -16.17
C LYS A 99 -7.59 -9.09 -15.36
N TYR A 100 -8.09 -8.37 -14.35
CA TYR A 100 -9.26 -8.72 -13.55
C TYR A 100 -10.53 -7.99 -13.99
N ARG A 101 -10.46 -7.21 -15.07
CA ARG A 101 -11.61 -6.45 -15.59
C ARG A 101 -12.51 -7.35 -16.44
N GLN A 102 -13.80 -7.34 -16.11
CA GLN A 102 -14.86 -8.04 -16.81
C GLN A 102 -15.39 -7.22 -18.00
N GLU A 103 -16.13 -7.86 -18.91
CA GLU A 103 -16.71 -7.20 -20.11
C GLU A 103 -17.71 -6.09 -19.75
N ASP A 104 -18.39 -6.21 -18.62
CA ASP A 104 -19.32 -5.20 -18.10
C ASP A 104 -18.62 -4.02 -17.39
N GLY A 105 -17.29 -4.05 -17.34
CA GLY A 105 -16.46 -3.04 -16.70
C GLY A 105 -16.29 -3.20 -15.19
N SER A 106 -16.87 -4.24 -14.58
CA SER A 106 -16.59 -4.61 -13.20
C SER A 106 -15.20 -5.26 -13.07
N TYR A 107 -14.70 -5.38 -11.84
CA TYR A 107 -13.45 -6.08 -11.55
C TYR A 107 -13.73 -7.25 -10.60
N VAL A 108 -13.17 -8.43 -10.91
CA VAL A 108 -13.25 -9.61 -10.06
C VAL A 108 -11.82 -10.05 -9.76
N ILE A 109 -11.34 -9.72 -8.55
CA ILE A 109 -10.04 -10.21 -8.08
C ILE A 109 -10.25 -11.63 -7.53
N PRO A 110 -9.65 -12.67 -8.12
CA PRO A 110 -9.79 -14.05 -7.67
C PRO A 110 -9.21 -14.24 -6.27
N ASP A 111 -9.91 -14.97 -5.39
CA ASP A 111 -9.45 -15.31 -4.04
C ASP A 111 -8.07 -16.02 -4.02
N GLU A 112 -7.71 -16.71 -5.11
CA GLU A 112 -6.40 -17.34 -5.32
C GLU A 112 -5.22 -16.34 -5.34
N SER A 113 -5.46 -15.07 -5.71
CA SER A 113 -4.47 -13.98 -5.60
C SER A 113 -4.10 -13.70 -4.14
N LYS A 114 -5.05 -13.92 -3.23
CA LYS A 114 -4.89 -13.78 -1.77
C LYS A 114 -4.06 -14.94 -1.19
N GLN A 115 -4.19 -16.14 -1.77
CA GLN A 115 -3.43 -17.32 -1.35
C GLN A 115 -1.97 -17.29 -1.87
N LEU A 116 -1.76 -16.77 -3.09
CA LEU A 116 -0.42 -16.58 -3.66
C LEU A 116 0.46 -15.64 -2.80
N LEU A 117 -0.15 -14.75 -2.03
CA LEU A 117 0.52 -13.89 -1.06
C LEU A 117 0.84 -14.62 0.25
N ILE A 118 -0.07 -15.43 0.79
CA ILE A 118 0.22 -16.24 2.00
C ILE A 118 1.43 -17.15 1.73
N ASP A 119 1.46 -17.79 0.57
CA ASP A 119 2.56 -18.68 0.18
C ASP A 119 3.88 -17.90 -0.06
N ARG A 120 3.82 -16.68 -0.60
CA ARG A 120 5.00 -15.80 -0.77
C ARG A 120 5.50 -15.24 0.56
N ILE A 121 4.61 -14.90 1.49
CA ILE A 121 4.93 -14.38 2.82
C ILE A 121 5.57 -15.49 3.67
N GLU A 122 5.02 -16.70 3.67
CA GLU A 122 5.63 -17.86 4.33
C GLU A 122 7.01 -18.20 3.74
N SER A 123 7.20 -18.03 2.42
CA SER A 123 8.51 -18.24 1.80
C SER A 123 9.52 -17.12 2.11
N ALA A 124 9.09 -15.87 2.28
CA ALA A 124 9.96 -14.74 2.59
C ALA A 124 10.45 -14.75 4.04
N GLN A 125 9.65 -15.28 4.98
CA GLN A 125 10.04 -15.48 6.39
C GLN A 125 11.25 -16.42 6.54
N THR A 126 11.47 -17.35 5.61
CA THR A 126 12.64 -18.25 5.64
C THR A 126 13.93 -17.59 5.14
N LEU A 127 13.85 -16.43 4.48
CA LEU A 127 15.02 -15.70 3.95
C LEU A 127 15.46 -14.53 4.83
N SER A 128 14.60 -14.04 5.72
CA SER A 128 14.89 -12.86 6.58
C SER A 128 15.78 -13.15 7.79
N ASP A 129 16.04 -14.43 8.12
CA ASP A 129 16.85 -14.80 9.28
C ASP A 129 18.38 -14.68 9.06
N GLU A 130 18.87 -14.40 7.84
CA GLU A 130 20.31 -14.40 7.54
C GLU A 130 20.90 -13.06 7.04
N LYS A 131 20.18 -11.92 7.00
CA LYS A 131 20.82 -10.69 6.50
C LYS A 131 20.29 -9.35 7.02
N LEU A 132 21.01 -8.83 8.03
CA LEU A 132 21.68 -7.52 8.10
C LEU A 132 20.81 -6.26 7.82
N LEU A 133 20.56 -5.32 8.73
CA LEU A 133 21.46 -4.56 9.63
C LEU A 133 22.62 -3.88 8.90
N ASP A 134 22.34 -2.73 8.27
CA ASP A 134 23.06 -1.45 8.49
C ASP A 134 22.73 -0.38 7.42
N LEU A 135 22.63 0.88 7.89
CA LEU A 135 22.61 2.19 7.17
C LEU A 135 21.25 2.60 6.54
N VAL A 136 20.75 3.84 6.61
CA VAL A 136 21.38 5.17 6.63
C VAL A 136 20.44 6.19 7.33
N ASP A 137 21.02 7.17 8.02
CA ASP A 137 20.37 8.34 8.65
C ASP A 137 19.74 9.37 7.68
N ASP A 138 18.73 10.07 8.23
CA ASP A 138 18.23 11.43 7.94
C ASP A 138 17.87 11.84 6.50
N GLU A 139 16.64 11.52 6.10
CA GLU A 139 15.60 12.53 5.80
C GLU A 139 14.22 11.85 5.91
N ILE A 140 13.34 12.36 6.78
CA ILE A 140 11.97 11.87 6.90
C ILE A 140 11.22 12.32 5.66
N ALA A 141 11.12 11.45 4.66
CA ALA A 141 10.08 11.55 3.65
C ALA A 141 8.75 11.22 4.33
N GLN A 142 8.20 12.20 5.03
CA GLN A 142 6.76 12.27 5.18
C GLN A 142 6.23 12.47 3.76
N CYS A 143 5.36 11.57 3.34
CA CYS A 143 4.17 12.05 2.68
C CYS A 143 3.55 13.18 3.53
#